data_AF-A0A7Y3UC26-F1
#
_entry.id   AF-A0A7Y3UC26-F1
#
_cell.length_a   1.000
_cell.length_b   1.000
_cell.length_c   1.000
_cell.angle_alpha   90.00
_cell.angle_beta   90.00
_cell.angle_gamma   90.00
#
_symmetry.space_group_name_H-M   'P 1'
#
loop_
_entity.id
_entity.type
_entity.pdbx_description
1 polymer ?
#
loop_
_entity_poly.entity_id
_entity_poly.type
_entity_poly.pdbx_seq_one_letter_code
_entity_poly.pdbx_strand_id
1 'polypeptide(L)' 'MKAEKILAELNRLRHDLDEDPSDLEWLTLHHVFCFVSYQMGEFQAYLDEQVRLGNVPADAGD' A
#
# COMPACT_ATOMS: atom_id res chain seq x y z
N MET A 1 5.27 -3.45 -10.83
CA MET A 1 5.14 -2.97 -9.44
C MET A 1 4.71 -4.11 -8.56
N LYS A 2 5.36 -4.33 -7.41
CA LYS A 2 4.97 -5.36 -6.43
C LYS A 2 4.08 -4.75 -5.35
N ALA A 3 2.98 -5.42 -5.02
CA ALA A 3 2.05 -4.99 -3.99
C ALA A 3 2.75 -4.88 -2.62
N GLU A 4 3.67 -5.80 -2.33
CA GLU A 4 4.45 -5.83 -1.09
C GLU A 4 5.30 -4.57 -0.90
N LYS A 5 5.85 -4.03 -2.00
CA LYS A 5 6.66 -2.81 -1.96
C LYS A 5 5.83 -1.58 -1.59
N ILE A 6 4.63 -1.46 -2.17
CA ILE A 6 3.70 -0.37 -1.85
C ILE A 6 3.15 -0.53 -0.43
N LEU A 7 2.83 -1.77 -0.02
CA LEU A 7 2.32 -2.05 1.32
C LEU A 7 3.40 -1.80 2.40
N ALA A 8 4.67 -2.10 2.11
CA ALA A 8 5.79 -1.78 2.98
C ALA A 8 5.96 -0.27 3.17
N GLU A 9 5.84 0.51 2.09
CA GLU A 9 5.89 1.97 2.17
C GLU A 9 4.69 2.54 2.93
N LEU A 10 3.48 2.00 2.71
CA LEU A 10 2.29 2.38 3.49
C LEU A 10 2.49 2.09 4.99
N ASN A 11 3.11 0.96 5.34
CA ASN A 11 3.43 0.65 6.73
C ASN A 11 4.47 1.63 7.31
N ARG A 12 5.49 2.00 6.52
CA ARG A 12 6.49 3.01 6.92
C ARG A 12 5.81 4.34 7.23
N LEU A 13 4.95 4.83 6.33
CA LEU A 13 4.18 6.06 6.53
C LEU A 13 3.29 5.99 7.77
N ARG A 14 2.64 4.84 8.03
CA ARG A 14 1.85 4.64 9.25
C ARG A 14 2.69 4.74 10.52
N HIS A 15 3.93 4.24 10.50
CA HIS A 15 4.85 4.28 11.63
C HIS A 15 5.57 5.62 11.81
N ASP A 16 5.48 6.54 10.84
CA ASP A 16 5.97 7.91 10.99
C ASP A 16 5.02 8.76 11.88
N LEU A 17 3.82 8.25 12.18
CA LEU A 17 2.81 8.88 13.05
C LEU A 17 2.78 8.24 14.44
N ASP A 18 2.29 8.98 15.42
CA ASP A 18 1.93 8.43 16.72
C ASP A 18 0.72 7.48 16.56
N GLU A 19 0.74 6.33 17.24
CA GLU A 19 -0.35 5.33 17.18
C GLU A 19 -1.59 5.77 17.98
N ASP A 20 -2.12 6.96 17.66
CA ASP A 20 -3.26 7.58 18.30
C ASP A 20 -4.57 7.22 17.57
N PRO A 21 -5.46 6.42 18.18
CA PRO A 21 -6.74 6.05 17.60
C PRO A 21 -7.76 7.20 17.56
N SER A 22 -7.41 8.40 18.05
CA SER A 22 -8.19 9.62 17.87
C SER A 22 -7.68 10.50 16.72
N ASP A 23 -6.47 10.25 16.23
CA ASP A 23 -5.93 10.89 15.04
C ASP A 23 -6.48 10.22 13.77
N LEU A 24 -7.21 11.01 12.97
CA LEU A 24 -7.79 10.55 11.71
C LEU A 24 -6.71 10.21 10.67
N GLU A 25 -5.54 10.83 10.74
CA GLU A 25 -4.43 10.53 9.82
C GLU A 25 -3.89 9.12 10.10
N TRP A 26 -3.56 8.82 11.36
CA TRP A 26 -3.14 7.48 11.76
C TRP A 26 -4.25 6.43 11.52
N LEU A 27 -5.50 6.70 11.90
CA LEU A 27 -6.62 5.78 11.68
C LEU A 27 -6.78 5.41 10.21
N THR A 28 -6.64 6.38 9.31
CA THR A 28 -6.75 6.17 7.86
C THR A 28 -5.66 5.23 7.37
N LEU A 29 -4.39 5.53 7.68
CA LEU A 29 -3.27 4.68 7.25
C LEU A 29 -3.34 3.29 7.89
N HIS A 30 -3.71 3.20 9.17
CA HIS A 30 -3.87 1.95 9.89
C HIS A 30 -4.91 1.04 9.26
N HIS A 31 -6.14 1.53 9.06
CA HIS A 31 -7.22 0.69 8.56
C HIS A 31 -7.08 0.38 7.07
N VAL A 32 -6.52 1.29 6.26
CA VAL A 32 -6.20 0.98 4.85
C VAL A 32 -5.09 -0.07 4.77
N PHE A 33 -4.04 0.04 5.58
CA PHE A 33 -2.99 -0.98 5.64
C PHE A 33 -3.56 -2.34 6.00
N CYS A 34 -4.34 -2.44 7.08
CA CYS A 34 -4.98 -3.68 7.49
C CYS A 34 -5.86 -4.25 6.38
N PHE A 35 -6.75 -3.44 5.79
CA PHE A 35 -7.66 -3.89 4.74
C PHE A 35 -6.92 -4.40 3.50
N VAL A 36 -5.96 -3.63 2.99
CA VAL A 36 -5.19 -4.01 1.80
C VAL A 36 -4.33 -5.25 2.08
N SER A 37 -3.77 -5.41 3.28
CA SER A 37 -3.00 -6.60 3.65
C SER A 37 -3.81 -7.91 3.56
N TYR A 38 -5.14 -7.84 3.71
CA TYR A 38 -6.03 -8.97 3.49
C TYR A 38 -6.45 -9.17 2.02
N GLN A 39 -6.40 -8.12 1.21
CA GLN A 39 -6.82 -8.09 -0.20
C GLN A 39 -5.59 -8.05 -1.15
N MET A 40 -4.52 -8.77 -0.79
CA MET A 40 -3.24 -8.66 -1.50
C MET A 40 -3.31 -9.09 -2.97
N GLY A 41 -4.12 -10.11 -3.29
CA GLY A 41 -4.27 -10.59 -4.66
C GLY A 41 -4.94 -9.55 -5.57
N GLU A 42 -6.03 -8.96 -5.09
CA GLU A 42 -6.79 -7.92 -5.76
C GLU A 42 -5.94 -6.66 -5.95
N PHE A 43 -5.15 -6.30 -4.94
CA PHE A 43 -4.27 -5.14 -5.04
C PHE A 43 -3.12 -5.39 -6.04
N GLN A 44 -2.53 -6.58 -6.06
CA GLN A 44 -1.54 -6.95 -7.08
C GLN A 44 -2.14 -6.89 -8.49
N ALA A 45 -3.35 -7.44 -8.69
CA ALA A 45 -4.04 -7.40 -9.98
C ALA A 45 -4.32 -5.96 -10.44
N TYR A 46 -4.74 -5.08 -9.52
CA TYR A 46 -4.88 -3.65 -9.81
C TYR A 46 -3.56 -3.03 -10.26
N LEU A 47 -2.46 -3.28 -9.54
CA LEU A 47 -1.14 -2.73 -9.88
C LEU A 47 -0.62 -3.27 -11.22
N ASP A 48 -0.85 -4.53 -11.54
CA ASP A 48 -0.49 -5.13 -12.83
C ASP A 48 -1.22 -4.43 -13.98
N GLU A 49 -2.51 -4.14 -13.81
CA GLU A 49 -3.27 -3.34 -14.77
C GLU A 49 -2.71 -1.92 -14.90
N GLN A 50 -2.34 -1.27 -13.79
CA GLN A 50 -1.72 0.06 -13.85
C GLN A 50 -0.36 0.04 -14.56
N VAL A 51 0.44 -1.03 -14.40
CA VAL A 51 1.68 -1.23 -15.17
C VAL A 51 1.38 -1.39 -16.66
N ARG A 52 0.37 -2.21 -17.01
CA ARG A 52 -0.02 -2.44 -18.40
C ARG A 52 -0.50 -1.16 -19.09
N LEU A 53 -1.20 -0.29 -18.37
CA LEU A 53 -1.64 1.02 -18.84
C LEU A 53 -0.51 2.07 -18.88
N GLY A 54 0.66 1.78 -18.29
CA GLY A 54 1.79 2.71 -18.21
C GLY A 54 1.65 3.79 -17.13
N ASN A 55 0.72 3.65 -16.19
CA ASN A 55 0.48 4.61 -15.11
C ASN A 55 1.51 4.51 -13.98
N VAL A 56 2.11 3.32 -13.81
CA VAL A 56 3.19 3.06 -12.85
C VAL A 56 4.28 2.24 -13.52
N PRO A 57 5.55 2.38 -13.09
CA PRO A 57 6.62 1.57 -13.66
C PRO A 57 6.42 0.08 -13.38
N ALA A 58 6.84 -0.74 -14.34
CA ALA A 58 7.11 -2.15 -14.07
C ALA A 58 8.13 -2.24 -12.93
N ASP A 59 8.04 -3.31 -12.13
CA ASP A 59 9.06 -3.47 -11.09
C ASP A 59 10.36 -3.84 -11.79
N ALA A 60 11.37 -2.98 -11.68
CA ALA A 60 12.72 -3.36 -12.04
C ALA A 60 13.17 -4.31 -10.93
N GLY A 61 13.05 -5.61 -11.16
CA GLY A 61 13.56 -6.60 -10.21
C GLY A 61 15.04 -6.33 -9.95
N ASP A 62 15.39 -6.16 -8.68
CA ASP A 62 16.75 -6.37 -8.19
C ASP A 62 17.01 -7.88 -8.06
#